data_AF-A0A173LLJ2-F1
#
_entry.id   AF-A0A173LLJ2-F1
#
_cell.length_a   1.000
_cell.length_b   1.000
_cell.length_c   1.000
_cell.angle_alpha   90.00
_cell.angle_beta   90.00
_cell.angle_gamma   90.00
#
_symmetry.space_group_name_H-M   'P 1'
#
loop_
_entity.id
_entity.type
_entity.pdbx_description
1 polymer ?
#
loop_
_entity_poly.entity_id
_entity_poly.type
_entity_poly.pdbx_seq_one_letter_code
_entity_poly.pdbx_strand_id
1 'polypeptide(L)'
;MSTEGGTNTEGLSPKAAVDELIALSDQAVITSKASIDALLAGSSAEPRWGRYPELVVHVEGTPETFPRASYGVVQDPGVYSSEIAQPALFRYYLTEQLELLARRYPVHISVREGSTIIPLQYMSVMDDDALRTLPPGVASALGSEAPLVDILAVNDAIADGDLDAPFRPANPLFLFSPLRTDLALQRLRHYTGSNPADFQDYVLFTNYALHVDSFIEYALELSRAGGVDTSSGAAYTWISGPDGLGFPLAELNNERAQQLKSAGSDAQMPAWHLFAADSDTPGGATISGHGISLVNIGVGPSNAKTITDCVAVLRPHCWMMVGHCAGLDARMNVGDLILPNSYLRKDGVLDRYVSPDTPVPALAEVQQALEVGIGSSYVELMGVTPQMRTGTVMTTHDRNWEYWPADEIQGLLARTAVMSVEMESGTIAANGYRYRVPYGALLAVSDKPLHNQPKLPTMARQFYQASKYHHFLAAVHACQHLANSPRAAHSRKLRRVIGEVPFR
;
A
#
# COMPACT_ATOMS: atom_id res chain seq x y z
N MET A 1 15.20 -24.02 -36.63
CA MET A 1 16.06 -24.34 -35.48
C MET A 1 17.16 -23.30 -35.42
N SER A 2 16.83 -22.17 -34.81
CA SER A 2 17.73 -21.08 -34.48
C SER A 2 17.53 -20.87 -32.98
N THR A 3 18.38 -21.49 -32.18
CA THR A 3 18.46 -21.28 -30.74
C THR A 3 19.04 -19.90 -30.50
N GLU A 4 18.18 -18.89 -30.35
CA GLU A 4 18.57 -17.67 -29.64
C GLU A 4 18.80 -18.07 -28.18
N GLY A 5 20.06 -18.08 -27.78
CA GLY A 5 20.49 -18.40 -26.42
C GLY A 5 20.08 -17.29 -25.47
N GLY A 6 18.87 -17.38 -24.94
CA GLY A 6 18.52 -16.69 -23.69
C GLY A 6 19.45 -17.19 -22.59
N THR A 7 20.08 -16.28 -21.86
CA THR A 7 20.89 -16.60 -20.68
C THR A 7 19.97 -17.08 -19.57
N ASN A 8 19.70 -18.39 -19.55
CA ASN A 8 19.01 -19.04 -18.43
C ASN A 8 20.05 -19.32 -17.34
N THR A 9 19.97 -18.58 -16.24
CA THR A 9 20.90 -18.73 -15.12
C THR A 9 20.23 -19.60 -14.05
N GLU A 10 20.79 -20.77 -13.78
CA GLU A 10 20.18 -21.81 -12.93
C GLU A 10 20.93 -22.00 -11.59
N GLY A 11 20.22 -22.51 -10.58
CA GLY A 11 20.80 -22.88 -9.28
C GLY A 11 21.24 -21.68 -8.43
N LEU A 12 20.55 -20.55 -8.58
CA LEU A 12 20.90 -19.29 -7.93
C LEU A 12 20.54 -19.31 -6.43
N SER A 13 21.38 -18.63 -5.63
CA SER A 13 20.98 -18.25 -4.26
C SER A 13 19.92 -17.14 -4.30
N PRO A 14 19.11 -16.93 -3.25
CA PRO A 14 18.11 -15.86 -3.20
C PRO A 14 18.67 -14.48 -3.59
N LYS A 15 19.82 -14.07 -3.04
CA LYS A 15 20.45 -12.80 -3.35
C LYS A 15 20.95 -12.74 -4.80
N ALA A 16 21.60 -13.81 -5.28
CA ALA A 16 22.10 -13.87 -6.65
C ALA A 16 20.96 -13.84 -7.69
N ALA A 17 19.81 -14.44 -7.38
CA ALA A 17 18.61 -14.34 -8.22
C ALA A 17 18.11 -12.90 -8.32
N VAL A 18 18.08 -12.16 -7.21
CA VAL A 18 17.67 -10.74 -7.23
C VAL A 18 18.68 -9.88 -8.00
N ASP A 19 19.98 -10.12 -7.83
CA ASP A 19 21.02 -9.42 -8.61
C ASP A 19 20.87 -9.69 -10.11
N GLU A 20 20.57 -10.94 -10.50
CA GLU A 20 20.33 -11.32 -11.90
C GLU A 20 19.05 -10.69 -12.47
N LEU A 21 17.96 -10.64 -11.68
CA LEU A 21 16.72 -9.94 -12.08
C LEU A 21 17.01 -8.47 -12.41
N ILE A 22 17.82 -7.81 -11.57
CA ILE A 22 18.20 -6.40 -11.76
C ILE A 22 19.05 -6.25 -13.02
N ALA A 23 20.06 -7.09 -13.20
CA ALA A 23 20.92 -7.06 -14.38
C ALA A 23 20.13 -7.26 -15.68
N LEU A 24 19.22 -8.25 -15.73
CA LEU A 24 18.36 -8.47 -16.90
C LEU A 24 17.39 -7.31 -17.14
N SER A 25 16.83 -6.72 -16.07
CA SER A 25 15.97 -5.55 -16.20
C SER A 25 16.72 -4.35 -16.79
N ASP A 26 17.94 -4.08 -16.34
CA ASP A 26 18.74 -2.97 -16.86
C ASP A 26 19.18 -3.24 -18.30
N GLN A 27 19.54 -4.49 -18.63
CA GLN A 27 19.87 -4.89 -19.99
C GLN A 27 18.67 -4.72 -20.94
N ALA A 28 17.45 -5.06 -20.51
CA ALA A 28 16.24 -4.86 -21.27
C ALA A 28 15.99 -3.39 -21.62
N VAL A 29 16.23 -2.48 -20.66
CA VAL A 29 16.13 -1.02 -20.89
C VAL A 29 17.20 -0.55 -21.88
N ILE A 30 18.45 -0.97 -21.70
CA ILE A 30 19.57 -0.62 -22.59
C ILE A 30 19.29 -1.07 -24.03
N THR A 31 18.84 -2.32 -24.21
CA THR A 31 18.49 -2.87 -25.52
C THR A 31 17.35 -2.08 -26.18
N SER A 32 16.33 -1.71 -25.41
CA SER A 32 15.22 -0.91 -25.93
C SER A 32 15.69 0.49 -26.36
N LYS A 33 16.54 1.14 -25.57
CA LYS A 33 17.12 2.46 -25.91
C LYS A 33 17.96 2.42 -27.17
N ALA A 34 18.81 1.41 -27.33
CA ALA A 34 19.59 1.25 -28.55
C ALA A 34 18.70 1.10 -29.79
N SER A 35 17.57 0.37 -29.67
CA SER A 35 16.58 0.27 -30.74
C SER A 35 15.89 1.60 -31.03
N ILE A 36 15.53 2.36 -30.00
CA ILE A 36 14.94 3.71 -30.15
C ILE A 36 15.90 4.62 -30.90
N ASP A 37 17.17 4.70 -30.46
CA ASP A 37 18.17 5.55 -31.09
C ASP A 37 18.43 5.16 -32.54
N ALA A 38 18.48 3.87 -32.85
CA ALA A 38 18.64 3.38 -34.21
C ALA A 38 17.44 3.74 -35.10
N LEU A 39 16.21 3.58 -34.61
CA LEU A 39 15.00 3.94 -35.33
C LEU A 39 14.92 5.46 -35.58
N LEU A 40 15.23 6.27 -34.57
CA LEU A 40 15.29 7.73 -34.71
C LEU A 40 16.37 8.19 -35.70
N ALA A 41 17.46 7.42 -35.83
CA ALA A 41 18.50 7.64 -36.84
C ALA A 41 18.14 7.13 -38.25
N GLY A 42 16.94 6.56 -38.44
CA GLY A 42 16.47 6.06 -39.73
C GLY A 42 16.98 4.66 -40.11
N SER A 43 17.42 3.86 -39.13
CA SER A 43 17.76 2.46 -39.34
C SER A 43 16.55 1.66 -39.84
N SER A 44 16.80 0.69 -40.73
CA SER A 44 15.79 -0.28 -41.19
C SER A 44 15.90 -1.64 -40.49
N ALA A 45 16.77 -1.77 -39.48
CA ALA A 45 16.88 -2.99 -38.70
C ALA A 45 15.63 -3.20 -37.84
N GLU A 46 15.19 -4.45 -37.69
CA GLU A 46 14.06 -4.78 -36.81
C GLU A 46 14.38 -4.38 -35.35
N PRO A 47 13.50 -3.60 -34.68
CA PRO A 47 13.76 -3.15 -33.33
C PRO A 47 13.68 -4.30 -32.35
N ARG A 48 14.58 -4.28 -31.37
CA ARG A 48 14.59 -5.20 -30.24
C ARG A 48 14.06 -4.49 -29.00
N TRP A 49 12.95 -4.98 -28.48
CA TRP A 49 12.32 -4.47 -27.27
C TRP A 49 12.66 -5.37 -26.10
N GLY A 50 13.18 -4.77 -25.04
CA GLY A 50 13.47 -5.46 -23.80
C GLY A 50 12.22 -5.98 -23.13
N ARG A 51 12.35 -7.12 -22.46
CA ARG A 51 11.26 -7.79 -21.76
C ARG A 51 11.50 -7.77 -20.26
N TYR A 52 10.42 -7.90 -19.48
CA TYR A 52 10.55 -8.04 -18.05
C TYR A 52 11.31 -9.33 -17.71
N PRO A 53 12.19 -9.31 -16.69
CA PRO A 53 12.84 -10.53 -16.24
C PRO A 53 11.81 -11.43 -15.52
N GLU A 54 11.91 -12.73 -15.74
CA GLU A 54 11.07 -13.74 -15.10
C GLU A 54 11.86 -14.48 -14.02
N LEU A 55 11.30 -14.48 -12.81
CA LEU A 55 11.77 -15.30 -11.69
C LEU A 55 11.06 -16.65 -11.74
N VAL A 56 11.82 -17.74 -11.69
CA VAL A 56 11.29 -19.11 -11.66
C VAL A 56 11.82 -19.83 -10.42
N VAL A 57 10.92 -20.44 -9.66
CA VAL A 57 11.23 -21.23 -8.48
C VAL A 57 10.59 -22.60 -8.63
N HIS A 58 11.40 -23.63 -8.79
CA HIS A 58 10.96 -25.02 -8.71
C HIS A 58 11.02 -25.47 -7.25
N VAL A 59 9.87 -25.82 -6.69
CA VAL A 59 9.74 -26.29 -5.30
C VAL A 59 9.58 -27.79 -5.29
N GLU A 60 10.51 -28.48 -4.63
CA GLU A 60 10.56 -29.94 -4.59
C GLU A 60 9.98 -30.51 -3.31
N GLY A 61 9.28 -31.64 -3.45
CA GLY A 61 8.76 -32.41 -2.33
C GLY A 61 7.58 -31.73 -1.62
N THR A 62 6.76 -32.55 -0.97
CA THR A 62 5.70 -32.06 -0.09
C THR A 62 6.29 -31.77 1.29
N PRO A 63 5.99 -30.62 1.92
CA PRO A 63 6.42 -30.37 3.29
C PRO A 63 5.88 -31.48 4.21
N GLU A 64 6.75 -32.06 5.05
CA GLU A 64 6.34 -33.10 6.03
C GLU A 64 5.29 -32.56 7.02
N THR A 65 5.32 -31.25 7.29
CA THR A 65 4.31 -30.52 8.05
C THR A 65 4.06 -29.15 7.42
N PHE A 66 2.79 -28.79 7.22
CA PHE A 66 2.44 -27.45 6.72
C PHE A 66 2.86 -26.36 7.72
N PRO A 67 3.63 -25.34 7.30
CA PRO A 67 4.03 -24.25 8.17
C PRO A 67 2.80 -23.49 8.72
N ARG A 68 2.86 -23.06 9.99
CA ARG A 68 1.86 -22.14 10.57
C ARG A 68 1.97 -20.69 10.05
N ALA A 69 2.79 -20.47 9.02
CA ALA A 69 3.06 -19.15 8.46
C ALA A 69 1.89 -18.63 7.61
N SER A 70 1.76 -17.31 7.56
CA SER A 70 0.77 -16.60 6.73
C SER A 70 1.22 -16.43 5.29
N TYR A 71 2.52 -16.44 5.01
CA TYR A 71 3.13 -16.30 3.68
C TYR A 71 4.46 -17.06 3.59
N GLY A 72 5.04 -17.16 2.39
CA GLY A 72 6.21 -17.98 2.08
C GLY A 72 5.88 -19.47 2.20
N VAL A 73 4.71 -19.87 1.72
CA VAL A 73 4.18 -21.24 1.80
C VAL A 73 3.52 -21.58 0.46
N VAL A 74 3.90 -22.72 -0.11
CA VAL A 74 3.30 -23.28 -1.32
C VAL A 74 2.14 -24.22 -1.00
N GLN A 75 1.20 -24.36 -1.94
CA GLN A 75 0.11 -25.34 -1.81
C GLN A 75 0.58 -26.74 -2.17
N ASP A 76 1.29 -26.85 -3.30
CA ASP A 76 1.79 -28.10 -3.86
C ASP A 76 3.23 -27.93 -4.37
N PRO A 77 4.01 -29.01 -4.47
CA PRO A 77 5.29 -28.98 -5.19
C PRO A 77 5.06 -28.65 -6.66
N GLY A 78 6.01 -27.97 -7.29
CA GLY A 78 5.92 -27.61 -8.70
C GLY A 78 6.67 -26.35 -9.05
N VAL A 79 6.38 -25.85 -10.26
CA VAL A 79 7.00 -24.63 -10.79
C VAL A 79 6.15 -23.43 -10.40
N TYR A 80 6.79 -22.44 -9.81
CA TYR A 80 6.21 -21.13 -9.58
C TYR A 80 7.00 -20.08 -10.36
N SER A 81 6.34 -19.19 -11.09
CA SER A 81 7.02 -18.12 -11.81
C SER A 81 6.25 -16.81 -11.84
N SER A 82 6.96 -15.70 -11.95
CA SER A 82 6.39 -14.37 -12.17
C SER A 82 7.40 -13.46 -12.86
N GLU A 83 6.92 -12.68 -13.82
CA GLU A 83 7.68 -11.57 -14.38
C GLU A 83 7.67 -10.39 -13.41
N ILE A 84 8.83 -9.77 -13.20
CA ILE A 84 9.04 -8.80 -12.13
C ILE A 84 9.32 -7.41 -12.73
N ALA A 85 8.47 -6.45 -12.39
CA ALA A 85 8.73 -5.03 -12.67
C ALA A 85 9.59 -4.41 -11.56
N GLN A 86 10.49 -3.49 -11.94
CA GLN A 86 11.36 -2.74 -11.03
C GLN A 86 12.07 -3.61 -9.96
N PRO A 87 12.80 -4.68 -10.32
CA PRO A 87 13.39 -5.60 -9.33
C PRO A 87 14.37 -4.91 -8.37
N ALA A 88 15.00 -3.79 -8.76
CA ALA A 88 15.82 -2.98 -7.88
C ALA A 88 15.01 -2.36 -6.74
N LEU A 89 13.84 -1.79 -7.05
CA LEU A 89 12.91 -1.22 -6.09
C LEU A 89 12.46 -2.24 -5.04
N PHE A 90 12.20 -3.47 -5.49
CA PHE A 90 11.73 -4.57 -4.65
C PHE A 90 12.85 -5.46 -4.09
N ARG A 91 14.12 -5.04 -4.16
CA ARG A 91 15.28 -5.87 -3.80
C ARG A 91 15.13 -6.54 -2.43
N TYR A 92 14.78 -5.78 -1.40
CA TYR A 92 14.62 -6.32 -0.04
C TYR A 92 13.45 -7.30 0.07
N TYR A 93 12.29 -6.94 -0.47
CA TYR A 93 11.12 -7.80 -0.51
C TYR A 93 11.42 -9.13 -1.22
N LEU A 94 11.94 -9.09 -2.45
CA LEU A 94 12.23 -10.28 -3.25
C LEU A 94 13.26 -11.18 -2.55
N THR A 95 14.31 -10.59 -1.97
CA THR A 95 15.32 -11.34 -1.23
C THR A 95 14.71 -12.02 -0.01
N GLU A 96 13.92 -11.30 0.80
CA GLU A 96 13.27 -11.85 1.99
C GLU A 96 12.33 -13.02 1.62
N GLN A 97 11.49 -12.84 0.59
CA GLN A 97 10.53 -13.86 0.18
C GLN A 97 11.21 -15.12 -0.37
N LEU A 98 12.26 -14.97 -1.18
CA LEU A 98 13.05 -16.09 -1.70
C LEU A 98 13.79 -16.83 -0.58
N GLU A 99 14.41 -16.11 0.35
CA GLU A 99 15.04 -16.74 1.52
C GLU A 99 14.03 -17.48 2.39
N LEU A 100 12.83 -16.92 2.58
CA LEU A 100 11.76 -17.58 3.34
C LEU A 100 11.33 -18.90 2.68
N LEU A 101 11.23 -18.95 1.36
CA LEU A 101 10.93 -20.18 0.64
C LEU A 101 12.09 -21.17 0.73
N ALA A 102 13.33 -20.75 0.45
CA ALA A 102 14.51 -21.61 0.49
C ALA A 102 14.80 -22.18 1.88
N ARG A 103 14.42 -21.47 2.96
CA ARG A 103 14.50 -22.00 4.33
C ARG A 103 13.47 -23.08 4.64
N ARG A 104 12.37 -23.14 3.90
CA ARG A 104 11.22 -24.04 4.18
C ARG A 104 11.15 -25.23 3.24
N TYR A 105 11.64 -25.07 2.01
CA TYR A 105 11.54 -26.07 0.97
C TYR A 105 12.89 -26.23 0.26
N PRO A 106 13.22 -27.44 -0.22
CA PRO A 106 14.23 -27.58 -1.26
C PRO A 106 13.72 -26.85 -2.52
N VAL A 107 14.44 -25.84 -2.95
CA VAL A 107 14.07 -25.02 -4.11
C VAL A 107 15.23 -24.90 -5.09
N HIS A 108 14.90 -24.89 -6.38
CA HIS A 108 15.80 -24.48 -7.45
C HIS A 108 15.31 -23.15 -8.01
N ILE A 109 16.14 -22.11 -7.88
CA ILE A 109 15.84 -20.76 -8.34
C ILE A 109 16.59 -20.53 -9.64
N SER A 110 15.87 -20.03 -10.66
CA SER A 110 16.45 -19.55 -11.90
C SER A 110 15.81 -18.24 -12.32
N VAL A 111 16.55 -17.49 -13.16
CA VAL A 111 16.11 -16.23 -13.72
C VAL A 111 16.32 -16.29 -15.22
N ARG A 112 15.35 -15.79 -15.99
CA ARG A 112 15.38 -15.76 -17.45
C ARG A 112 14.69 -14.51 -17.99
N GLU A 113 14.84 -14.28 -19.29
CA GLU A 113 14.04 -13.27 -19.99
C GLU A 113 12.57 -13.73 -20.05
N GLY A 114 11.65 -12.85 -19.66
CA GLY A 114 10.22 -13.11 -19.71
C GLY A 114 9.63 -12.94 -21.10
N SER A 115 8.30 -12.95 -21.16
CA SER A 115 7.50 -12.85 -22.37
C SER A 115 6.80 -11.50 -22.54
N THR A 116 6.69 -10.67 -21.50
CA THR A 116 6.09 -9.35 -21.63
C THR A 116 7.13 -8.30 -21.98
N ILE A 117 6.89 -7.54 -23.04
CA ILE A 117 7.72 -6.39 -23.43
C ILE A 117 7.52 -5.27 -22.40
N ILE A 118 8.60 -4.60 -22.00
CA ILE A 118 8.54 -3.38 -21.18
C ILE A 118 8.05 -2.25 -22.07
N PRO A 119 6.88 -1.64 -21.79
CA PRO A 119 6.38 -0.51 -22.57
C PRO A 119 7.27 0.72 -22.42
N LEU A 120 7.35 1.55 -23.46
CA LEU A 120 8.13 2.79 -23.45
C LEU A 120 7.79 3.69 -22.25
N GLN A 121 6.51 3.75 -21.89
CA GLN A 121 6.01 4.55 -20.77
C GLN A 121 6.60 4.12 -19.41
N TYR A 122 7.05 2.87 -19.30
CA TYR A 122 7.52 2.28 -18.05
C TYR A 122 9.05 2.16 -17.96
N MET A 123 9.76 2.41 -19.07
CA MET A 123 11.23 2.43 -19.09
C MET A 123 11.82 3.57 -18.25
N SER A 124 11.04 4.64 -17.99
CA SER A 124 11.50 5.89 -17.36
C SER A 124 10.97 6.14 -15.95
N VAL A 125 10.41 5.13 -15.27
CA VAL A 125 9.56 5.38 -14.08
C VAL A 125 10.36 5.68 -12.81
N MET A 126 11.63 5.28 -12.76
CA MET A 126 12.49 5.47 -11.58
C MET A 126 13.74 6.25 -12.00
N ASP A 127 13.90 7.43 -11.40
CA ASP A 127 15.03 8.37 -11.46
C ASP A 127 15.17 9.32 -12.66
N ASP A 128 15.72 10.51 -12.37
CA ASP A 128 16.50 11.38 -13.27
C ASP A 128 17.78 10.67 -13.78
N ASP A 129 17.74 9.35 -13.90
CA ASP A 129 18.83 8.55 -14.44
C ASP A 129 18.82 8.74 -15.96
N ALA A 130 19.94 9.26 -16.48
CA ALA A 130 20.16 9.40 -17.92
C ALA A 130 19.94 8.06 -18.66
N LEU A 131 20.14 6.92 -17.98
CA LEU A 131 19.87 5.58 -18.51
C LEU A 131 18.38 5.30 -18.71
N ARG A 132 17.45 6.07 -18.15
CA ARG A 132 16.00 5.82 -18.20
C ARG A 132 15.17 6.97 -18.80
N THR A 133 15.75 8.15 -19.01
CA THR A 133 15.06 9.26 -19.72
C THR A 133 14.87 8.99 -21.22
N LEU A 134 13.65 9.18 -21.73
CA LEU A 134 13.32 9.15 -23.17
C LEU A 134 13.11 10.57 -23.72
N PRO A 135 13.55 10.90 -24.95
CA PRO A 135 13.25 12.19 -25.56
C PRO A 135 11.73 12.47 -25.65
N PRO A 136 11.29 13.74 -25.51
CA PRO A 136 9.89 14.10 -25.73
C PRO A 136 9.42 13.71 -27.13
N GLY A 137 8.22 13.13 -27.24
CA GLY A 137 7.63 12.78 -28.53
C GLY A 137 8.16 11.49 -29.17
N VAL A 138 9.04 10.72 -28.49
CA VAL A 138 9.58 9.45 -29.01
C VAL A 138 8.50 8.49 -29.48
N ALA A 139 7.44 8.28 -28.69
CA ALA A 139 6.33 7.43 -29.11
C ALA A 139 5.68 7.89 -30.43
N SER A 140 5.54 9.21 -30.63
CA SER A 140 5.01 9.77 -31.88
C SER A 140 6.00 9.63 -33.04
N ALA A 141 7.31 9.72 -32.78
CA ALA A 141 8.34 9.56 -33.78
C ALA A 141 8.45 8.09 -34.26
N LEU A 142 8.25 7.14 -33.34
CA LEU A 142 8.26 5.70 -33.62
C LEU A 142 6.94 5.18 -34.23
N GLY A 143 5.83 5.90 -34.03
CA GLY A 143 4.53 5.53 -34.61
C GLY A 143 4.07 4.14 -34.18
N SER A 144 3.75 3.28 -35.15
CA SER A 144 3.25 1.91 -34.91
C SER A 144 4.30 0.94 -34.36
N GLU A 145 5.59 1.29 -34.39
CA GLU A 145 6.66 0.44 -33.88
C GLU A 145 6.90 0.61 -32.38
N ALA A 146 6.33 1.65 -31.77
CA ALA A 146 6.46 1.93 -30.35
C ALA A 146 5.80 0.81 -29.50
N PRO A 147 6.52 0.16 -28.57
CA PRO A 147 5.91 -0.76 -27.63
C PRO A 147 5.17 0.06 -26.57
N LEU A 148 3.89 0.29 -26.80
CA LEU A 148 3.01 1.00 -25.87
C LEU A 148 2.29 0.01 -24.97
N VAL A 149 1.85 0.50 -23.81
CA VAL A 149 1.03 -0.29 -22.89
C VAL A 149 -0.27 -0.71 -23.58
N ASP A 150 -0.51 -2.02 -23.66
CA ASP A 150 -1.84 -2.55 -23.93
C ASP A 150 -2.65 -2.57 -22.64
N ILE A 151 -3.62 -1.66 -22.51
CA ILE A 151 -4.46 -1.56 -21.32
C ILE A 151 -5.28 -2.82 -21.06
N LEU A 152 -5.58 -3.60 -22.10
CA LEU A 152 -6.33 -4.86 -21.97
C LEU A 152 -5.48 -5.96 -21.31
N ALA A 153 -4.15 -5.84 -21.35
CA ALA A 153 -3.22 -6.75 -20.69
C ALA A 153 -3.01 -6.41 -19.20
N VAL A 154 -3.44 -5.23 -18.74
CA VAL A 154 -3.32 -4.83 -17.33
C VAL A 154 -4.53 -5.32 -16.54
N ASN A 155 -4.31 -6.20 -15.56
CA ASN A 155 -5.37 -6.81 -14.77
C ASN A 155 -4.90 -7.23 -13.37
N ASP A 156 -5.84 -7.61 -12.52
CA ASP A 156 -5.62 -8.16 -11.17
C ASP A 156 -5.98 -9.68 -11.12
N ALA A 157 -5.90 -10.41 -12.25
CA ALA A 157 -6.39 -11.79 -12.34
C ALA A 157 -5.77 -12.73 -11.30
N ILE A 158 -4.48 -12.54 -10.97
CA ILE A 158 -3.82 -13.31 -9.90
C ILE A 158 -4.40 -12.95 -8.53
N ALA A 159 -4.48 -11.65 -8.20
CA ALA A 159 -5.00 -11.17 -6.93
C ALA A 159 -6.48 -11.52 -6.72
N ASP A 160 -7.26 -11.59 -7.80
CA ASP A 160 -8.69 -11.93 -7.82
C ASP A 160 -8.93 -13.44 -7.93
N GLY A 161 -7.91 -14.22 -8.29
CA GLY A 161 -7.99 -15.66 -8.51
C GLY A 161 -8.73 -16.05 -9.79
N ASP A 162 -8.87 -15.12 -10.72
CA ASP A 162 -9.45 -15.31 -12.05
C ASP A 162 -8.42 -15.92 -12.99
N LEU A 163 -7.94 -17.08 -12.60
CA LEU A 163 -6.90 -17.82 -13.26
C LEU A 163 -7.57 -18.89 -14.15
N ASP A 164 -7.54 -18.68 -15.49
CA ASP A 164 -8.14 -19.48 -16.60
C ASP A 164 -8.05 -21.03 -16.57
N ALA A 165 -7.26 -21.62 -15.69
CA ALA A 165 -7.03 -23.06 -15.63
C ALA A 165 -6.58 -23.50 -14.23
N PRO A 166 -7.13 -24.61 -13.71
CA PRO A 166 -6.71 -25.22 -12.44
C PRO A 166 -5.34 -25.91 -12.53
N PHE A 167 -4.94 -26.34 -13.74
CA PHE A 167 -3.61 -26.91 -14.00
C PHE A 167 -2.83 -25.95 -14.90
N ARG A 168 -1.72 -25.43 -14.37
CA ARG A 168 -0.84 -24.51 -15.09
C ARG A 168 0.57 -25.10 -15.20
N PRO A 169 1.31 -24.76 -16.27
CA PRO A 169 2.73 -25.08 -16.34
C PRO A 169 3.53 -24.45 -15.20
N ALA A 170 3.13 -23.25 -14.75
CA ALA A 170 3.69 -22.56 -13.60
C ALA A 170 2.60 -21.78 -12.84
N ASN A 171 2.68 -21.81 -11.52
CA ASN A 171 1.83 -21.03 -10.63
C ASN A 171 2.45 -19.65 -10.33
N PRO A 172 1.66 -18.60 -10.08
CA PRO A 172 2.21 -17.28 -9.79
C PRO A 172 2.99 -17.27 -8.46
N LEU A 173 4.16 -16.60 -8.46
CA LEU A 173 4.94 -16.30 -7.26
C LEU A 173 4.38 -15.10 -6.49
N PHE A 174 3.85 -14.12 -7.23
CA PHE A 174 3.49 -12.80 -6.75
C PHE A 174 2.08 -12.39 -7.18
N LEU A 175 1.43 -11.48 -6.45
CA LEU A 175 0.02 -11.10 -6.68
C LEU A 175 -0.21 -10.23 -7.93
N PHE A 176 0.81 -9.57 -8.45
CA PHE A 176 0.67 -8.56 -9.50
C PHE A 176 1.56 -8.90 -10.70
N SER A 177 1.01 -8.74 -11.90
CA SER A 177 1.80 -8.80 -13.14
C SER A 177 2.73 -7.58 -13.27
N PRO A 178 3.78 -7.63 -14.12
CA PRO A 178 4.71 -6.52 -14.23
C PRO A 178 4.05 -5.23 -14.75
N LEU A 179 3.19 -5.33 -15.77
CA LEU A 179 2.46 -4.18 -16.32
C LEU A 179 1.53 -3.54 -15.29
N ARG A 180 0.86 -4.37 -14.48
CA ARG A 180 0.01 -3.89 -13.38
C ARG A 180 0.88 -3.13 -12.38
N THR A 181 2.02 -3.70 -11.99
CA THR A 181 2.94 -3.07 -11.03
C THR A 181 3.44 -1.71 -11.54
N ASP A 182 3.95 -1.61 -12.76
CA ASP A 182 4.45 -0.33 -13.28
C ASP A 182 3.34 0.74 -13.41
N LEU A 183 2.14 0.36 -13.87
CA LEU A 183 1.01 1.29 -13.92
C LEU A 183 0.67 1.82 -12.52
N ALA A 184 0.73 0.95 -11.51
CA ALA A 184 0.48 1.31 -10.12
C ALA A 184 1.51 2.32 -9.60
N LEU A 185 2.80 2.07 -9.84
CA LEU A 185 3.89 2.92 -9.38
C LEU A 185 3.81 4.30 -10.04
N GLN A 186 3.53 4.35 -11.35
CA GLN A 186 3.32 5.61 -12.06
C GLN A 186 2.12 6.39 -11.51
N ARG A 187 0.99 5.72 -11.29
CA ARG A 187 -0.22 6.33 -10.71
C ARG A 187 0.00 6.77 -9.28
N LEU A 188 0.72 5.99 -8.47
CA LEU A 188 1.06 6.34 -7.10
C LEU A 188 1.80 7.67 -7.07
N ARG A 189 2.86 7.80 -7.88
CA ARG A 189 3.62 9.06 -8.01
C ARG A 189 2.73 10.23 -8.44
N HIS A 190 1.87 10.02 -9.44
CA HIS A 190 0.96 11.06 -9.92
C HIS A 190 -0.04 11.51 -8.86
N TYR A 191 -0.66 10.57 -8.15
CA TYR A 191 -1.70 10.88 -7.17
C TYR A 191 -1.16 11.47 -5.88
N THR A 192 0.05 11.08 -5.48
CA THR A 192 0.60 11.46 -4.16
C THR A 192 1.67 12.53 -4.23
N GLY A 193 2.24 12.79 -5.41
CA GLY A 193 3.39 13.66 -5.56
C GLY A 193 4.68 13.09 -4.95
N SER A 194 4.70 11.80 -4.58
CA SER A 194 5.83 11.16 -3.89
C SER A 194 6.54 10.16 -4.78
N ASN A 195 7.82 9.91 -4.52
CA ASN A 195 8.50 8.77 -5.11
C ASN A 195 7.96 7.46 -4.49
N PRO A 196 7.59 6.43 -5.27
CA PRO A 196 7.20 5.13 -4.72
C PRO A 196 8.23 4.51 -3.75
N ALA A 197 9.52 4.81 -3.91
CA ALA A 197 10.58 4.37 -2.99
C ALA A 197 10.51 5.01 -1.59
N ASP A 198 9.81 6.14 -1.44
CA ASP A 198 9.66 6.82 -0.16
C ASP A 198 8.57 6.17 0.72
N PHE A 199 7.71 5.34 0.14
CA PHE A 199 6.66 4.66 0.89
C PHE A 199 7.23 3.66 1.89
N GLN A 200 6.61 3.66 3.06
CA GLN A 200 7.01 2.87 4.22
C GLN A 200 6.04 1.72 4.45
N ASP A 201 6.47 0.73 5.23
CA ASP A 201 5.70 -0.49 5.49
C ASP A 201 4.34 -0.27 6.17
N TYR A 202 4.20 0.80 6.96
CA TYR A 202 2.97 1.12 7.69
C TYR A 202 2.31 2.36 7.10
N VAL A 203 1.12 2.18 6.50
CA VAL A 203 0.42 3.25 5.79
C VAL A 203 -0.80 3.71 6.56
N LEU A 204 -0.89 5.00 6.86
CA LEU A 204 -2.06 5.65 7.41
C LEU A 204 -2.80 6.39 6.30
N PHE A 205 -4.10 6.17 6.21
CA PHE A 205 -5.00 6.94 5.35
C PHE A 205 -5.79 7.92 6.21
N THR A 206 -5.92 9.16 5.74
CA THR A 206 -6.75 10.17 6.40
C THR A 206 -7.68 10.85 5.41
N ASN A 207 -8.91 11.14 5.86
CA ASN A 207 -9.86 11.99 5.14
C ASN A 207 -9.85 13.44 5.63
N TYR A 208 -8.86 13.80 6.44
CA TYR A 208 -8.86 15.05 7.17
C TYR A 208 -7.49 15.73 7.23
N ALA A 209 -7.44 16.98 6.73
CA ALA A 209 -6.22 17.75 6.59
C ALA A 209 -5.49 18.03 7.92
N LEU A 210 -6.19 18.15 9.05
CA LEU A 210 -5.51 18.36 10.35
C LEU A 210 -4.66 17.15 10.79
N HIS A 211 -4.91 15.94 10.26
CA HIS A 211 -4.02 14.81 10.53
C HIS A 211 -2.66 14.97 9.84
N VAL A 212 -2.60 15.69 8.71
CA VAL A 212 -1.32 16.07 8.08
C VAL A 212 -0.56 17.02 9.01
N ASP A 213 -1.24 18.03 9.55
CA ASP A 213 -0.64 18.93 10.54
C ASP A 213 -0.13 18.17 11.77
N SER A 214 -0.91 17.18 12.24
CA SER A 214 -0.56 16.34 13.39
C SER A 214 0.66 15.47 13.11
N PHE A 215 0.77 14.92 11.89
CA PHE A 215 1.93 14.12 11.49
C PHE A 215 3.22 14.94 11.44
N ILE A 216 3.13 16.17 10.91
CA ILE A 216 4.29 17.06 10.83
C ILE A 216 4.66 17.62 12.22
N GLU A 217 3.67 17.88 13.09
CA GLU A 217 3.95 18.24 14.49
C GLU A 217 4.62 17.08 15.24
N TYR A 218 4.12 15.86 15.07
CA TYR A 218 4.76 14.66 15.64
C TYR A 218 6.21 14.51 15.16
N ALA A 219 6.48 14.74 13.88
CA ALA A 219 7.85 14.76 13.35
C ALA A 219 8.73 15.86 13.99
N LEU A 220 8.18 17.04 14.28
CA LEU A 220 8.88 18.09 15.01
C LEU A 220 9.20 17.68 16.45
N GLU A 221 8.26 17.01 17.13
CA GLU A 221 8.49 16.45 18.46
C GLU A 221 9.60 15.41 18.45
N LEU A 222 9.59 14.50 17.47
CA LEU A 222 10.67 13.53 17.27
C LEU A 222 12.02 14.22 17.02
N SER A 223 12.07 15.23 16.15
CA SER A 223 13.29 16.03 15.90
C SER A 223 13.87 16.60 17.20
N ARG A 224 13.02 17.21 18.04
CA ARG A 224 13.41 17.75 19.37
C ARG A 224 13.87 16.65 20.34
N ALA A 225 13.35 15.44 20.20
CA ALA A 225 13.71 14.26 20.99
C ALA A 225 14.90 13.46 20.42
N GLY A 226 15.60 13.97 19.40
CA GLY A 226 16.76 13.29 18.80
C GLY A 226 16.39 12.16 17.83
N GLY A 227 15.18 12.20 17.27
CA GLY A 227 14.68 11.24 16.28
C GLY A 227 14.13 9.94 16.88
N VAL A 228 13.96 9.87 18.20
CA VAL A 228 13.45 8.67 18.88
C VAL A 228 12.14 8.99 19.59
N ASP A 229 11.12 8.18 19.33
CA ASP A 229 9.89 8.19 20.10
C ASP A 229 10.17 7.61 21.49
N THR A 230 10.01 8.42 22.53
CA THR A 230 10.33 8.01 23.90
C THR A 230 9.33 7.00 24.48
N SER A 231 8.13 6.90 23.91
CA SER A 231 7.08 5.98 24.35
C SER A 231 7.26 4.58 23.77
N SER A 232 7.64 4.48 22.48
CA SER A 232 7.76 3.20 21.78
C SER A 232 9.21 2.75 21.54
N GLY A 233 10.18 3.66 21.62
CA GLY A 233 11.58 3.42 21.22
C GLY A 233 11.80 3.42 19.71
N ALA A 234 10.77 3.70 18.91
CA ALA A 234 10.89 3.76 17.46
C ALA A 234 11.80 4.93 17.05
N ALA A 235 12.76 4.66 16.16
CA ALA A 235 13.72 5.65 15.70
C ALA A 235 13.46 6.02 14.23
N TYR A 236 13.50 7.30 13.94
CA TYR A 236 13.27 7.89 12.63
C TYR A 236 14.42 8.83 12.26
N THR A 237 14.79 8.84 10.98
CA THR A 237 15.97 9.57 10.49
C THR A 237 15.63 10.64 9.47
N TRP A 238 14.47 10.54 8.81
CA TRP A 238 14.09 11.45 7.74
C TRP A 238 12.58 11.69 7.67
N ILE A 239 12.19 12.85 7.14
CA ILE A 239 10.82 13.15 6.72
C ILE A 239 10.80 13.64 5.28
N SER A 240 9.91 13.08 4.45
CA SER A 240 9.59 13.62 3.14
C SER A 240 8.11 13.93 3.01
N GLY A 241 7.80 14.79 2.05
CA GLY A 241 6.46 15.16 1.64
C GLY A 241 6.35 15.14 0.11
N PRO A 242 5.21 15.60 -0.43
CA PRO A 242 5.00 15.67 -1.86
C PRO A 242 6.02 16.57 -2.57
N ASP A 243 6.10 16.42 -3.89
CA ASP A 243 6.89 17.26 -4.80
C ASP A 243 8.41 17.17 -4.58
N GLY A 244 8.89 16.03 -4.05
CA GLY A 244 10.31 15.79 -3.78
C GLY A 244 10.87 16.55 -2.58
N LEU A 245 10.01 17.17 -1.76
CA LEU A 245 10.42 17.88 -0.56
C LEU A 245 10.82 16.89 0.54
N GLY A 246 11.97 17.08 1.17
CA GLY A 246 12.38 16.26 2.32
C GLY A 246 13.57 16.81 3.08
N PHE A 247 13.70 16.39 4.34
CA PHE A 247 14.74 16.84 5.25
C PHE A 247 15.20 15.69 6.17
N PRO A 248 16.49 15.64 6.54
CA PRO A 248 16.91 14.85 7.69
C PRO A 248 16.09 15.28 8.91
N LEU A 249 15.63 14.33 9.71
CA LEU A 249 14.70 14.62 10.79
C LEU A 249 15.32 15.52 11.86
N ALA A 250 16.60 15.32 12.18
CA ALA A 250 17.39 16.15 13.10
C ALA A 250 17.49 17.64 12.66
N GLU A 251 17.18 17.89 11.40
CA GLU A 251 17.25 19.19 10.75
C GLU A 251 15.87 19.86 10.61
N LEU A 252 14.79 19.14 10.98
CA LEU A 252 13.43 19.64 10.91
C LEU A 252 13.19 20.73 11.98
N ASN A 253 12.84 21.92 11.52
CA ASN A 253 12.46 23.08 12.33
C ASN A 253 11.10 23.63 11.86
N ASN A 254 10.59 24.66 12.55
CA ASN A 254 9.25 25.20 12.25
C ASN A 254 9.11 25.74 10.81
N GLU A 255 10.18 26.26 10.21
CA GLU A 255 10.16 26.77 8.84
C GLU A 255 10.02 25.62 7.83
N ARG A 256 10.84 24.56 7.97
CA ARG A 256 10.77 23.35 7.14
C ARG A 256 9.46 22.59 7.33
N ALA A 257 8.94 22.56 8.55
CA ALA A 257 7.61 22.02 8.83
C ALA A 257 6.51 22.79 8.08
N GLN A 258 6.60 24.12 8.00
CA GLN A 258 5.66 24.92 7.23
C GLN A 258 5.77 24.66 5.72
N GLN A 259 6.98 24.40 5.20
CA GLN A 259 7.18 23.97 3.82
C GLN A 259 6.48 22.63 3.56
N LEU A 260 6.67 21.63 4.44
CA LEU A 260 6.01 20.32 4.33
C LEU A 260 4.47 20.41 4.38
N LYS A 261 3.91 21.29 5.21
CA LYS A 261 2.46 21.53 5.29
C LYS A 261 1.89 22.15 4.01
N SER A 262 2.71 22.90 3.29
CA SER A 262 2.31 23.63 2.09
C SER A 262 2.59 22.85 0.80
N ALA A 263 3.27 21.70 0.89
CA ALA A 263 3.59 20.83 -0.24
C ALA A 263 2.36 20.05 -0.74
N GLY A 264 2.35 19.65 -2.02
CA GLY A 264 1.32 18.78 -2.60
C GLY A 264 0.05 19.50 -3.03
N SER A 265 0.12 20.78 -3.44
CA SER A 265 -1.06 21.56 -3.86
C SER A 265 -1.78 20.99 -5.08
N ASP A 266 -1.05 20.25 -5.94
CA ASP A 266 -1.56 19.74 -7.21
C ASP A 266 -1.87 18.23 -7.18
N ALA A 267 -1.41 17.52 -6.13
CA ALA A 267 -1.66 16.10 -5.94
C ALA A 267 -3.07 15.86 -5.39
N GLN A 268 -3.81 14.92 -5.97
CA GLN A 268 -5.16 14.60 -5.51
C GLN A 268 -5.17 13.97 -4.11
N MET A 269 -4.16 13.15 -3.82
CA MET A 269 -4.04 12.38 -2.58
C MET A 269 -2.60 12.48 -2.03
N PRO A 270 -2.15 13.67 -1.59
CA PRO A 270 -0.77 13.92 -1.21
C PRO A 270 -0.30 12.99 -0.07
N ALA A 271 0.97 12.61 -0.10
CA ALA A 271 1.57 11.72 0.90
C ALA A 271 2.83 12.28 1.55
N TRP A 272 3.02 11.93 2.83
CA TRP A 272 4.20 12.25 3.64
C TRP A 272 4.77 10.98 4.24
N HIS A 273 6.08 10.93 4.42
CA HIS A 273 6.79 9.72 4.80
C HIS A 273 7.77 10.00 5.94
N LEU A 274 7.63 9.28 7.05
CA LEU A 274 8.61 9.24 8.14
C LEU A 274 9.41 7.96 8.01
N PHE A 275 10.70 8.10 7.71
CA PHE A 275 11.62 6.99 7.46
C PHE A 275 12.16 6.47 8.78
N ALA A 276 12.03 5.16 8.99
CA ALA A 276 12.62 4.51 10.14
C ALA A 276 14.15 4.48 10.03
N ALA A 277 14.85 4.31 11.14
CA ALA A 277 16.30 4.29 11.16
C ALA A 277 16.93 3.11 10.39
N ASP A 278 16.15 2.07 10.09
CA ASP A 278 16.52 0.92 9.28
C ASP A 278 16.18 1.09 7.78
N SER A 279 15.63 2.24 7.38
CA SER A 279 15.29 2.56 5.98
C SER A 279 16.54 3.03 5.22
N ASP A 280 16.62 2.69 3.93
CA ASP A 280 17.54 3.33 2.99
C ASP A 280 17.25 4.84 2.91
N THR A 281 18.21 5.61 2.38
CA THR A 281 18.04 7.07 2.19
C THR A 281 16.84 7.39 1.29
N PRO A 282 16.07 8.46 1.56
CA PRO A 282 14.94 8.90 0.74
C PRO A 282 15.30 9.11 -0.73
N GLY A 283 14.35 8.84 -1.62
CA GLY A 283 14.61 8.77 -3.06
C GLY A 283 15.61 7.68 -3.44
N GLY A 284 15.87 6.72 -2.55
CA GLY A 284 16.78 5.61 -2.79
C GLY A 284 16.26 4.63 -3.84
N ALA A 285 17.13 3.72 -4.26
CA ALA A 285 16.83 2.72 -5.29
C ALA A 285 15.89 1.60 -4.81
N THR A 286 15.52 1.56 -3.53
CA THR A 286 14.77 0.45 -2.92
C THR A 286 13.69 0.96 -1.97
N ILE A 287 12.64 0.15 -1.77
CA ILE A 287 11.68 0.30 -0.66
C ILE A 287 12.24 -0.48 0.53
N SER A 288 12.41 0.20 1.66
CA SER A 288 12.86 -0.42 2.90
C SER A 288 12.40 0.32 4.14
N GLY A 289 12.32 -0.45 5.23
CA GLY A 289 12.22 0.07 6.58
C GLY A 289 10.80 0.18 7.12
N HIS A 290 10.72 0.12 8.44
CA HIS A 290 9.48 0.01 9.19
C HIS A 290 8.91 1.39 9.57
N GLY A 291 9.08 2.38 8.70
CA GLY A 291 8.59 3.74 8.90
C GLY A 291 7.07 3.87 8.72
N ILE A 292 6.59 5.12 8.68
CA ILE A 292 5.16 5.42 8.54
C ILE A 292 4.94 6.35 7.35
N SER A 293 4.03 5.97 6.46
CA SER A 293 3.52 6.84 5.39
C SER A 293 2.12 7.32 5.71
N LEU A 294 1.86 8.61 5.62
CA LEU A 294 0.52 9.19 5.71
C LEU A 294 0.06 9.64 4.33
N VAL A 295 -1.10 9.17 3.89
CA VAL A 295 -1.74 9.64 2.65
C VAL A 295 -3.06 10.32 2.99
N ASN A 296 -3.21 11.58 2.58
CA ASN A 296 -4.49 12.27 2.67
C ASN A 296 -5.34 11.92 1.45
N ILE A 297 -6.25 10.97 1.60
CA ILE A 297 -7.03 10.40 0.50
C ILE A 297 -8.23 11.28 0.11
N GLY A 298 -8.47 12.35 0.86
CA GLY A 298 -9.68 13.16 0.72
C GLY A 298 -10.92 12.36 1.13
N VAL A 299 -12.03 12.56 0.43
CA VAL A 299 -13.32 11.96 0.77
C VAL A 299 -13.84 11.13 -0.39
N GLY A 300 -14.29 9.91 -0.08
CA GLY A 300 -15.09 9.09 -0.96
C GLY A 300 -14.47 7.73 -1.29
N PRO A 301 -15.32 6.70 -1.54
CA PRO A 301 -14.86 5.36 -1.86
C PRO A 301 -13.98 5.27 -3.11
N SER A 302 -14.22 6.13 -4.10
CA SER A 302 -13.44 6.12 -5.36
C SER A 302 -11.96 6.44 -5.12
N ASN A 303 -11.65 7.41 -4.26
CA ASN A 303 -10.28 7.74 -3.89
C ASN A 303 -9.68 6.61 -3.05
N ALA A 304 -10.42 6.14 -2.04
CA ALA A 304 -10.00 5.04 -1.17
C ALA A 304 -9.64 3.78 -1.96
N LYS A 305 -10.45 3.41 -2.96
CA LYS A 305 -10.15 2.31 -3.89
C LYS A 305 -8.90 2.60 -4.70
N THR A 306 -8.84 3.76 -5.35
CA THR A 306 -7.76 4.10 -6.29
C THR A 306 -6.38 4.10 -5.62
N ILE A 307 -6.27 4.70 -4.43
CA ILE A 307 -5.00 4.74 -3.72
C ILE A 307 -4.59 3.37 -3.17
N THR A 308 -5.53 2.59 -2.65
CA THR A 308 -5.23 1.24 -2.15
C THR A 308 -4.88 0.28 -3.28
N ASP A 309 -5.46 0.44 -4.48
CA ASP A 309 -5.00 -0.25 -5.69
C ASP A 309 -3.53 0.12 -5.99
N CYS A 310 -3.13 1.38 -5.85
CA CYS A 310 -1.75 1.80 -6.15
C CYS A 310 -0.76 1.32 -5.09
N VAL A 311 -1.05 1.55 -3.81
CA VAL A 311 -0.17 1.20 -2.68
C VAL A 311 0.02 -0.31 -2.51
N ALA A 312 -0.98 -1.12 -2.88
CA ALA A 312 -0.94 -2.57 -2.66
C ALA A 312 0.25 -3.28 -3.34
N VAL A 313 0.78 -2.76 -4.45
CA VAL A 313 1.93 -3.37 -5.15
C VAL A 313 3.23 -3.23 -4.38
N LEU A 314 3.32 -2.24 -3.48
CA LEU A 314 4.46 -2.03 -2.58
C LEU A 314 4.51 -3.05 -1.44
N ARG A 315 3.45 -3.86 -1.28
CA ARG A 315 3.32 -4.88 -0.23
C ARG A 315 3.52 -4.30 1.19
N PRO A 316 2.77 -3.26 1.60
CA PRO A 316 2.87 -2.76 2.97
C PRO A 316 2.56 -3.85 4.01
N HIS A 317 3.11 -3.72 5.21
CA HIS A 317 2.84 -4.62 6.31
C HIS A 317 1.45 -4.38 6.94
N CYS A 318 0.95 -3.15 6.88
CA CYS A 318 -0.39 -2.80 7.34
C CYS A 318 -0.82 -1.46 6.74
N TRP A 319 -2.12 -1.29 6.50
CA TRP A 319 -2.70 0.04 6.36
C TRP A 319 -3.87 0.31 7.30
N MET A 320 -4.06 1.55 7.73
CA MET A 320 -5.16 1.89 8.64
C MET A 320 -5.83 3.19 8.23
N MET A 321 -7.16 3.21 8.31
CA MET A 321 -7.95 4.43 8.16
C MET A 321 -8.01 5.19 9.49
N VAL A 322 -7.61 6.46 9.48
CA VAL A 322 -7.67 7.37 10.62
C VAL A 322 -8.45 8.60 10.19
N GLY A 323 -9.71 8.70 10.64
CA GLY A 323 -10.60 9.75 10.14
C GLY A 323 -11.82 9.98 11.00
N HIS A 324 -12.72 10.81 10.51
CA HIS A 324 -13.95 11.12 11.22
C HIS A 324 -15.13 10.26 10.73
N CYS A 325 -16.14 10.09 11.58
CA CYS A 325 -17.41 9.48 11.22
C CYS A 325 -18.58 10.21 11.88
N ALA A 326 -19.78 9.99 11.35
CA ALA A 326 -21.02 10.42 12.00
C ALA A 326 -21.51 9.31 12.94
N GLY A 327 -21.82 9.68 14.18
CA GLY A 327 -22.37 8.76 15.18
C GLY A 327 -23.88 8.62 15.05
N LEU A 328 -24.39 7.37 15.02
CA LEU A 328 -25.82 7.08 14.82
C LEU A 328 -26.56 6.82 16.15
N ASP A 329 -25.84 6.47 17.22
CA ASP A 329 -26.43 6.18 18.54
C ASP A 329 -26.55 7.46 19.40
N ALA A 330 -27.72 7.65 20.03
CA ALA A 330 -28.01 8.77 20.92
C ALA A 330 -27.04 8.86 22.11
N ARG A 331 -26.46 7.74 22.54
CA ARG A 331 -25.54 7.62 23.68
C ARG A 331 -24.08 7.93 23.34
N MET A 332 -23.75 8.15 22.07
CA MET A 332 -22.42 8.60 21.66
C MET A 332 -22.24 10.09 21.95
N ASN A 333 -21.00 10.54 22.08
CA ASN A 333 -20.65 11.96 22.08
C ASN A 333 -19.70 12.28 20.93
N VAL A 334 -19.70 13.54 20.49
CA VAL A 334 -18.64 14.04 19.60
C VAL A 334 -17.30 13.89 20.32
N GLY A 335 -16.34 13.27 19.66
CA GLY A 335 -15.04 12.90 20.23
C GLY A 335 -14.94 11.45 20.71
N ASP A 336 -16.05 10.69 20.80
CA ASP A 336 -15.97 9.25 21.06
C ASP A 336 -15.20 8.56 19.93
N LEU A 337 -14.42 7.53 20.29
CA LEU A 337 -13.67 6.71 19.36
C LEU A 337 -14.50 5.51 18.88
N ILE A 338 -14.41 5.20 17.59
CA ILE A 338 -15.01 4.04 16.97
C ILE A 338 -13.91 3.13 16.43
N LEU A 339 -13.92 1.88 16.89
CA LEU A 339 -13.06 0.81 16.42
C LEU A 339 -13.90 -0.17 15.59
N PRO A 340 -13.85 -0.13 14.24
CA PRO A 340 -14.70 -0.97 13.42
C PRO A 340 -14.33 -2.45 13.57
N ASN A 341 -15.31 -3.30 13.87
CA ASN A 341 -15.14 -4.76 13.87
C ASN A 341 -15.77 -5.44 12.63
N SER A 342 -16.53 -4.68 11.85
CA SER A 342 -17.23 -5.10 10.66
C SER A 342 -17.65 -3.88 9.84
N TYR A 343 -17.88 -4.09 8.54
CA TYR A 343 -18.18 -3.03 7.59
C TYR A 343 -19.49 -3.34 6.85
N LEU A 344 -20.47 -2.44 6.93
CA LEU A 344 -21.64 -2.46 6.08
C LEU A 344 -21.33 -1.69 4.79
N ARG A 345 -21.05 -2.42 3.73
CA ARG A 345 -20.61 -1.85 2.45
C ARG A 345 -21.79 -1.36 1.62
N LYS A 346 -21.95 -0.03 1.62
CA LYS A 346 -22.82 0.75 0.73
C LYS A 346 -21.99 1.65 -0.20
N ASP A 347 -20.72 1.31 -0.38
CA ASP A 347 -19.74 2.05 -1.17
C ASP A 347 -19.80 1.71 -2.65
N GLY A 348 -20.22 0.49 -3.02
CA GLY A 348 -20.51 0.05 -4.39
C GLY A 348 -19.30 -0.09 -5.32
N VAL A 349 -18.18 0.54 -4.99
CA VAL A 349 -17.01 0.69 -5.86
C VAL A 349 -16.21 -0.61 -6.03
N LEU A 350 -16.37 -1.57 -5.11
CA LEU A 350 -15.66 -2.86 -5.11
C LEU A 350 -16.59 -4.07 -5.31
N ASP A 351 -17.89 -3.87 -5.54
CA ASP A 351 -18.87 -4.97 -5.54
C ASP A 351 -18.59 -6.07 -6.56
N ARG A 352 -17.93 -5.71 -7.67
CA ARG A 352 -17.50 -6.68 -8.71
C ARG A 352 -16.35 -7.58 -8.28
N TYR A 353 -15.51 -7.12 -7.36
CA TYR A 353 -14.29 -7.83 -6.92
C TYR A 353 -14.47 -8.48 -5.56
N VAL A 354 -15.21 -7.81 -4.68
CA VAL A 354 -15.58 -8.29 -3.35
C VAL A 354 -17.07 -8.07 -3.24
N SER A 355 -17.87 -9.12 -3.39
CA SER A 355 -19.33 -9.05 -3.22
C SER A 355 -19.69 -8.40 -1.87
N PRO A 356 -20.77 -7.60 -1.79
CA PRO A 356 -21.30 -7.12 -0.52
C PRO A 356 -21.64 -8.25 0.48
N ASP A 357 -21.91 -9.46 -0.01
CA ASP A 357 -22.17 -10.65 0.83
C ASP A 357 -20.88 -11.31 1.36
N THR A 358 -19.71 -10.95 0.81
CA THR A 358 -18.43 -11.49 1.27
C THR A 358 -18.06 -10.85 2.61
N PRO A 359 -17.86 -11.65 3.68
CA PRO A 359 -17.46 -11.11 4.97
C PRO A 359 -16.05 -10.54 4.89
N VAL A 360 -15.90 -9.26 5.22
CA VAL A 360 -14.60 -8.59 5.41
C VAL A 360 -14.31 -8.58 6.93
N PRO A 361 -13.50 -9.52 7.45
CA PRO A 361 -13.32 -9.69 8.89
C PRO A 361 -12.47 -8.58 9.49
N ALA A 362 -12.65 -8.26 10.76
CA ALA A 362 -11.63 -7.52 11.50
C ALA A 362 -10.42 -8.40 11.80
N LEU A 363 -9.23 -7.81 11.78
CA LEU A 363 -7.98 -8.52 12.07
C LEU A 363 -7.60 -8.28 13.52
N ALA A 364 -7.67 -9.34 14.33
CA ALA A 364 -7.42 -9.28 15.77
C ALA A 364 -6.09 -8.60 16.13
N GLU A 365 -5.05 -8.85 15.34
CA GLU A 365 -3.71 -8.29 15.53
C GLU A 365 -3.70 -6.77 15.34
N VAL A 366 -4.44 -6.26 14.33
CA VAL A 366 -4.56 -4.82 14.08
C VAL A 366 -5.49 -4.15 15.10
N GLN A 367 -6.56 -4.83 15.53
CA GLN A 367 -7.48 -4.33 16.56
C GLN A 367 -6.74 -4.16 17.90
N GLN A 368 -5.94 -5.15 18.31
CA GLN A 368 -5.12 -5.07 19.52
C GLN A 368 -4.08 -3.95 19.42
N ALA A 369 -3.42 -3.79 18.28
CA ALA A 369 -2.48 -2.70 18.08
C ALA A 369 -3.15 -1.32 18.20
N LEU A 370 -4.36 -1.15 17.67
CA LEU A 370 -5.15 0.07 17.82
C LEU A 370 -5.54 0.33 19.28
N GLU A 371 -5.95 -0.70 20.03
CA GLU A 371 -6.24 -0.57 21.47
C GLU A 371 -5.00 -0.17 22.28
N VAL A 372 -3.83 -0.76 21.97
CA VAL A 372 -2.53 -0.36 22.55
C VAL A 372 -2.22 1.10 22.22
N GLY A 373 -2.39 1.49 20.95
CA GLY A 373 -2.17 2.86 20.51
C GLY A 373 -3.08 3.87 21.22
N ILE A 374 -4.36 3.53 21.42
CA ILE A 374 -5.30 4.36 22.19
C ILE A 374 -4.86 4.46 23.65
N GLY A 375 -4.47 3.34 24.28
CA GLY A 375 -3.95 3.33 25.65
C GLY A 375 -2.75 4.26 25.81
N SER A 376 -1.77 4.12 24.92
CA SER A 376 -0.57 4.95 24.96
C SER A 376 -0.87 6.43 24.71
N SER A 377 -1.66 6.76 23.68
CA SER A 377 -1.90 8.16 23.34
C SER A 377 -2.86 8.88 24.31
N TYR A 378 -3.94 8.23 24.76
CA TYR A 378 -4.94 8.88 25.60
C TYR A 378 -4.69 8.65 27.10
N VAL A 379 -4.39 7.42 27.51
CA VAL A 379 -4.26 7.10 28.94
C VAL A 379 -2.90 7.54 29.45
N GLU A 380 -1.81 7.17 28.78
CA GLU A 380 -0.46 7.46 29.27
C GLU A 380 -0.09 8.94 29.05
N LEU A 381 -0.36 9.51 27.87
CA LEU A 381 0.03 10.90 27.58
C LEU A 381 -0.98 11.94 28.09
N MET A 382 -2.30 11.69 27.98
CA MET A 382 -3.30 12.66 28.45
C MET A 382 -3.85 12.38 29.86
N GLY A 383 -3.65 11.18 30.42
CA GLY A 383 -4.30 10.79 31.68
C GLY A 383 -5.81 10.65 31.55
N VAL A 384 -6.34 10.42 30.35
CA VAL A 384 -7.77 10.33 30.06
C VAL A 384 -8.10 8.96 29.48
N THR A 385 -9.14 8.30 30.01
CA THR A 385 -9.71 7.11 29.37
C THR A 385 -10.75 7.56 28.34
N PRO A 386 -10.49 7.42 27.03
CA PRO A 386 -11.45 7.84 26.02
C PRO A 386 -12.65 6.89 26.03
N GLN A 387 -13.83 7.42 25.72
CA GLN A 387 -14.97 6.58 25.40
C GLN A 387 -14.76 5.97 24.03
N MET A 388 -14.67 4.65 23.97
CA MET A 388 -14.48 3.88 22.74
C MET A 388 -15.63 2.89 22.57
N ARG A 389 -16.06 2.70 21.32
CA ARG A 389 -17.05 1.69 20.95
C ARG A 389 -16.54 0.85 19.79
N THR A 390 -16.72 -0.46 19.93
CA THR A 390 -16.38 -1.43 18.89
C THR A 390 -17.65 -1.92 18.20
N GLY A 391 -17.74 -1.86 16.87
CA GLY A 391 -18.94 -2.30 16.15
C GLY A 391 -18.94 -2.02 14.66
N THR A 392 -20.12 -2.13 14.04
CA THR A 392 -20.28 -2.08 12.57
C THR A 392 -20.29 -0.64 12.06
N VAL A 393 -19.44 -0.34 11.08
CA VAL A 393 -19.41 0.95 10.39
C VAL A 393 -20.00 0.83 9.00
N MET A 394 -20.91 1.72 8.63
CA MET A 394 -21.41 1.82 7.26
C MET A 394 -20.50 2.73 6.44
N THR A 395 -20.00 2.22 5.33
CA THR A 395 -19.25 2.99 4.33
C THR A 395 -20.18 3.26 3.16
N THR A 396 -20.47 4.53 2.87
CA THR A 396 -21.37 4.93 1.78
C THR A 396 -20.66 5.77 0.73
N HIS A 397 -21.13 5.71 -0.52
CA HIS A 397 -20.72 6.64 -1.58
C HIS A 397 -21.59 7.92 -1.61
N ASP A 398 -22.70 7.93 -0.87
CA ASP A 398 -23.61 9.07 -0.79
C ASP A 398 -23.31 9.91 0.45
N ARG A 399 -22.71 11.08 0.24
CA ARG A 399 -22.43 12.06 1.31
C ARG A 399 -23.70 12.58 1.97
N ASN A 400 -24.81 12.64 1.23
CA ASN A 400 -26.10 13.15 1.68
C ASN A 400 -27.06 11.99 2.00
N TRP A 401 -26.54 10.90 2.57
CA TRP A 401 -27.33 9.74 3.01
C TRP A 401 -28.47 10.13 3.97
N GLU A 402 -28.37 11.29 4.63
CA GLU A 402 -29.44 11.87 5.46
C GLU A 402 -30.72 12.21 4.67
N TYR A 403 -30.64 12.30 3.34
CA TYR A 403 -31.78 12.54 2.45
C TYR A 403 -32.46 11.24 1.99
N TRP A 404 -31.94 10.07 2.38
CA TRP A 404 -32.62 8.81 2.12
C TRP A 404 -34.01 8.80 2.79
N PRO A 405 -34.98 8.05 2.22
CA PRO A 405 -36.29 7.91 2.82
C PRO A 405 -36.21 7.49 4.29
N ALA A 406 -36.99 8.16 5.15
CA ALA A 406 -36.90 7.95 6.60
C ALA A 406 -37.19 6.49 6.99
N ASP A 407 -38.08 5.81 6.28
CA ASP A 407 -38.39 4.39 6.44
C ASP A 407 -37.22 3.48 6.03
N GLU A 408 -36.43 3.87 5.03
CA GLU A 408 -35.20 3.18 4.65
C GLU A 408 -34.14 3.30 5.75
N ILE A 409 -33.88 4.52 6.23
CA ILE A 409 -32.93 4.76 7.34
C ILE A 409 -33.38 4.00 8.59
N GLN A 410 -34.65 4.14 8.99
CA GLN A 410 -35.18 3.42 10.16
C GLN A 410 -35.09 1.91 9.96
N GLY A 411 -35.42 1.39 8.78
CA GLY A 411 -35.32 -0.03 8.47
C GLY A 411 -33.88 -0.55 8.54
N LEU A 412 -32.92 0.22 8.04
CA LEU A 412 -31.49 -0.09 8.11
C LEU A 412 -31.02 -0.16 9.57
N LEU A 413 -31.32 0.86 10.36
CA LEU A 413 -30.94 0.94 11.77
C LEU A 413 -31.63 -0.13 12.62
N ALA A 414 -32.88 -0.50 12.29
CA ALA A 414 -33.62 -1.54 13.02
C ALA A 414 -33.15 -2.96 12.70
N ARG A 415 -32.57 -3.20 11.52
CA ARG A 415 -32.17 -4.55 11.05
C ARG A 415 -30.66 -4.83 11.17
N THR A 416 -29.86 -3.82 11.45
CA THR A 416 -28.40 -3.95 11.50
C THR A 416 -27.84 -3.42 12.81
N ALA A 417 -26.59 -3.78 13.12
CA ALA A 417 -25.86 -3.25 14.28
C ALA A 417 -25.00 -2.02 13.92
N VAL A 418 -25.34 -1.32 12.82
CA VAL A 418 -24.58 -0.14 12.38
C VAL A 418 -24.61 0.94 13.44
N MET A 419 -23.44 1.46 13.78
CA MET A 419 -23.27 2.44 14.86
C MET A 419 -22.71 3.78 14.37
N SER A 420 -22.01 3.79 13.24
CA SER A 420 -21.51 4.99 12.59
C SER A 420 -21.54 4.87 11.07
N VAL A 421 -21.44 6.03 10.40
CA VAL A 421 -21.35 6.14 8.95
C VAL A 421 -20.18 7.03 8.54
N GLU A 422 -19.48 6.62 7.49
CA GLU A 422 -18.36 7.31 6.84
C GLU A 422 -18.24 6.85 5.38
N MET A 423 -17.13 7.15 4.69
CA MET A 423 -17.06 7.03 3.23
C MET A 423 -15.80 6.33 2.70
N GLU A 424 -14.93 5.77 3.54
CA GLU A 424 -13.65 5.20 3.11
C GLU A 424 -13.33 3.80 3.71
N SER A 425 -13.68 3.55 4.96
CA SER A 425 -13.11 2.47 5.79
C SER A 425 -13.44 1.07 5.26
N GLY A 426 -14.68 0.84 4.83
CA GLY A 426 -15.12 -0.42 4.22
C GLY A 426 -14.45 -0.70 2.88
N THR A 427 -14.15 0.35 2.10
CA THR A 427 -13.41 0.24 0.84
C THR A 427 -11.95 -0.11 1.11
N ILE A 428 -11.29 0.58 2.05
CA ILE A 428 -9.91 0.31 2.48
C ILE A 428 -9.77 -1.11 3.02
N ALA A 429 -10.72 -1.56 3.86
CA ALA A 429 -10.73 -2.90 4.40
C ALA A 429 -10.98 -3.96 3.32
N ALA A 430 -11.93 -3.74 2.40
CA ALA A 430 -12.22 -4.66 1.31
C ALA A 430 -11.03 -4.83 0.35
N ASN A 431 -10.33 -3.76 -0.01
CA ASN A 431 -9.10 -3.87 -0.80
C ASN A 431 -7.96 -4.51 0.00
N GLY A 432 -7.90 -4.31 1.32
CA GLY A 432 -6.88 -4.96 2.16
C GLY A 432 -7.10 -6.47 2.18
N TYR A 433 -8.37 -6.89 2.28
CA TYR A 433 -8.80 -8.28 2.13
C TYR A 433 -8.43 -8.84 0.74
N ARG A 434 -8.73 -8.09 -0.33
CA ARG A 434 -8.44 -8.47 -1.72
C ARG A 434 -6.94 -8.61 -2.00
N TYR A 435 -6.09 -7.77 -1.41
CA TYR A 435 -4.65 -7.73 -1.70
C TYR A 435 -3.77 -8.32 -0.59
N ARG A 436 -4.36 -9.01 0.39
CA ARG A 436 -3.64 -9.63 1.52
C ARG A 436 -2.82 -8.61 2.34
N VAL A 437 -3.30 -7.38 2.44
CA VAL A 437 -2.69 -6.35 3.27
C VAL A 437 -3.47 -6.26 4.58
N PRO A 438 -2.85 -6.48 5.76
CA PRO A 438 -3.50 -6.25 7.03
C PRO A 438 -4.09 -4.84 7.12
N TYR A 439 -5.32 -4.74 7.61
CA TYR A 439 -6.06 -3.49 7.64
C TYR A 439 -6.74 -3.23 8.98
N GLY A 440 -6.97 -1.96 9.25
CA GLY A 440 -7.76 -1.49 10.40
C GLY A 440 -8.34 -0.10 10.16
N ALA A 441 -9.12 0.37 11.12
CA ALA A 441 -9.63 1.73 11.13
C ALA A 441 -9.79 2.20 12.58
N LEU A 442 -9.50 3.48 12.81
CA LEU A 442 -9.77 4.16 14.07
C LEU A 442 -10.44 5.49 13.73
N LEU A 443 -11.72 5.61 14.08
CA LEU A 443 -12.52 6.77 13.71
C LEU A 443 -12.89 7.59 14.93
N ALA A 444 -13.07 8.89 14.76
CA ALA A 444 -13.60 9.78 15.79
C ALA A 444 -14.98 10.31 15.38
N VAL A 445 -15.96 10.31 16.29
CA VAL A 445 -17.28 10.88 16.03
C VAL A 445 -17.15 12.39 15.88
N SER A 446 -17.43 12.94 14.70
CA SER A 446 -17.38 14.39 14.43
C SER A 446 -18.71 15.11 14.62
N ASP A 447 -19.80 14.38 14.48
CA ASP A 447 -21.17 14.89 14.49
C ASP A 447 -22.16 13.74 14.66
N LYS A 448 -23.43 14.09 14.94
CA LYS A 448 -24.53 13.14 15.12
C LYS A 448 -25.77 13.60 14.36
N PRO A 449 -25.86 13.30 13.05
CA PRO A 449 -26.92 13.80 12.17
C PRO A 449 -28.33 13.46 12.63
N LEU A 450 -28.54 12.28 13.20
CA LEU A 450 -29.86 11.84 13.69
C LEU A 450 -30.30 12.48 15.02
N HIS A 451 -29.42 13.23 15.68
CA HIS A 451 -29.63 13.73 17.04
C HIS A 451 -29.47 15.26 17.16
N ASN A 452 -29.58 15.99 16.04
CA ASN A 452 -29.48 17.45 15.98
C ASN A 452 -28.19 18.03 16.61
N GLN A 453 -27.08 17.29 16.57
CA GLN A 453 -25.77 17.79 16.98
C GLN A 453 -24.88 17.95 15.74
N PRO A 454 -24.97 19.11 15.05
CA PRO A 454 -24.11 19.40 13.91
C PRO A 454 -22.66 19.57 14.35
N LYS A 455 -21.73 19.50 13.38
CA LYS A 455 -20.29 19.71 13.59
C LYS A 455 -20.03 20.94 14.47
N LEU A 456 -19.18 20.77 15.48
CA LEU A 456 -18.98 21.73 16.58
C LEU A 456 -18.69 23.18 16.11
N PRO A 457 -19.26 24.20 16.78
CA PRO A 457 -18.93 25.62 16.57
C PRO A 457 -17.46 25.97 16.93
N THR A 458 -16.97 27.09 16.37
CA THR A 458 -15.57 27.56 16.37
C THR A 458 -14.87 27.62 17.74
N MET A 459 -15.57 27.88 18.86
CA MET A 459 -14.96 27.99 20.20
C MET A 459 -14.61 26.64 20.86
N ALA A 460 -15.11 25.50 20.37
CA ALA A 460 -14.72 24.17 20.87
C ALA A 460 -13.41 23.64 20.24
N ARG A 461 -12.74 24.44 19.38
CA ARG A 461 -11.61 24.00 18.55
C ARG A 461 -10.36 23.58 19.32
N GLN A 462 -10.03 24.18 20.47
CA GLN A 462 -8.77 23.84 21.17
C GLN A 462 -8.80 22.45 21.84
N PHE A 463 -9.87 22.11 22.55
CA PHE A 463 -10.06 20.75 23.08
C PHE A 463 -10.22 19.72 21.95
N TYR A 464 -10.89 20.13 20.87
CA TYR A 464 -11.06 19.33 19.67
C TYR A 464 -9.75 19.13 18.88
N GLN A 465 -8.82 20.10 18.91
CA GLN A 465 -7.50 19.99 18.29
C GLN A 465 -6.59 19.05 19.08
N ALA A 466 -6.56 19.16 20.41
CA ALA A 466 -5.83 18.21 21.26
C ALA A 466 -6.38 16.79 21.08
N SER A 467 -7.70 16.61 21.09
CA SER A 467 -8.34 15.32 20.85
C SER A 467 -7.98 14.70 19.49
N LYS A 468 -7.78 15.53 18.46
CA LYS A 468 -7.37 15.08 17.11
C LYS A 468 -5.91 14.70 17.00
N TYR A 469 -5.03 15.45 17.66
CA TYR A 469 -3.62 15.07 17.75
C TYR A 469 -3.48 13.68 18.38
N HIS A 470 -4.15 13.45 19.50
CA HIS A 470 -4.13 12.15 20.18
C HIS A 470 -4.87 11.05 19.41
N HIS A 471 -5.93 11.37 18.67
CA HIS A 471 -6.59 10.43 17.77
C HIS A 471 -5.62 9.95 16.68
N PHE A 472 -4.90 10.88 16.07
CA PHE A 472 -3.87 10.57 15.08
C PHE A 472 -2.71 9.79 15.68
N LEU A 473 -2.19 10.26 16.82
CA LEU A 473 -1.04 9.66 17.50
C LEU A 473 -1.34 8.23 17.99
N ALA A 474 -2.59 7.93 18.37
CA ALA A 474 -3.00 6.56 18.67
C ALA A 474 -2.77 5.61 17.49
N ALA A 475 -3.04 6.04 16.25
CA ALA A 475 -2.78 5.23 15.07
C ALA A 475 -1.28 5.10 14.76
N VAL A 476 -0.49 6.16 15.01
CA VAL A 476 0.98 6.12 14.92
C VAL A 476 1.55 5.08 15.89
N HIS A 477 1.12 5.11 17.16
CA HIS A 477 1.57 4.16 18.18
C HIS A 477 1.13 2.72 17.84
N ALA A 478 -0.04 2.54 17.20
CA ALA A 478 -0.45 1.24 16.68
C ALA A 478 0.48 0.72 15.56
N CYS A 479 0.91 1.59 14.63
CA CYS A 479 1.91 1.23 13.63
C CYS A 479 3.22 0.79 14.28
N GLN A 480 3.72 1.55 15.25
CA GLN A 480 4.96 1.24 15.98
C GLN A 480 4.85 -0.08 16.75
N HIS A 481 3.70 -0.35 17.36
CA HIS A 481 3.45 -1.62 18.03
C HIS A 481 3.53 -2.81 17.05
N LEU A 482 2.94 -2.68 15.86
CA LEU A 482 3.03 -3.71 14.81
C LEU A 482 4.45 -3.84 14.26
N ALA A 483 5.18 -2.74 14.14
CA ALA A 483 6.58 -2.69 13.68
C ALA A 483 7.54 -3.47 14.58
N ASN A 484 7.26 -3.59 15.87
CA ASN A 484 8.05 -4.43 16.78
C ASN A 484 7.98 -5.93 16.44
N SER A 485 6.96 -6.37 15.70
CA SER A 485 6.82 -7.74 15.25
C SER A 485 6.10 -7.81 13.90
N PRO A 486 6.77 -7.42 12.78
CA PRO A 486 6.12 -7.27 11.49
C PRO A 486 5.47 -8.56 11.00
N ARG A 487 6.03 -9.73 11.33
CA ARG A 487 5.44 -11.04 11.02
C ARG A 487 4.15 -11.33 11.79
N ALA A 488 4.02 -10.83 13.02
CA ALA A 488 2.84 -11.03 13.85
C ALA A 488 1.63 -10.25 13.31
N ALA A 489 1.85 -9.16 12.57
CA ALA A 489 0.78 -8.45 11.87
C ALA A 489 0.12 -9.30 10.77
N HIS A 490 0.82 -10.31 10.25
CA HIS A 490 0.35 -11.16 9.16
C HIS A 490 -0.19 -12.49 9.68
N SER A 491 -1.50 -12.67 9.64
CA SER A 491 -2.17 -13.92 9.97
C SER A 491 -2.72 -14.64 8.73
N ARG A 492 -3.22 -15.86 8.90
CA ARG A 492 -3.81 -16.65 7.80
C ARG A 492 -5.23 -16.19 7.41
N LYS A 493 -5.78 -15.17 8.08
CA LYS A 493 -7.17 -14.70 7.87
C LYS A 493 -7.42 -14.19 6.45
N LEU A 494 -6.38 -13.72 5.76
CA LEU A 494 -6.48 -13.19 4.39
C LEU A 494 -6.05 -14.20 3.32
N ARG A 495 -5.50 -15.35 3.72
CA ARG A 495 -5.07 -16.38 2.75
C ARG A 495 -6.28 -17.00 2.06
N ARG A 496 -6.18 -17.15 0.74
CA ARG A 496 -7.05 -18.02 -0.06
C ARG A 496 -6.74 -19.47 0.27
N VAL A 497 -7.79 -20.28 0.23
CA VAL A 497 -7.67 -21.73 0.40
C VAL A 497 -7.04 -22.37 -0.84
N ILE A 498 -7.33 -21.83 -2.03
CA ILE A 498 -6.84 -22.30 -3.34
C ILE A 498 -6.23 -21.10 -4.08
N GLY A 499 -5.09 -21.31 -4.74
CA GLY A 499 -4.47 -20.30 -5.60
C GLY A 499 -3.82 -19.14 -4.84
N GLU A 500 -3.52 -19.29 -3.55
CA GLU A 500 -2.73 -18.29 -2.82
C GLU A 500 -1.27 -18.35 -3.30
N VAL A 501 -0.67 -17.17 -3.50
CA VAL A 501 0.70 -17.09 -3.99
C VAL A 501 1.72 -17.33 -2.86
N PRO A 502 2.93 -17.80 -3.18
CA PRO A 502 3.98 -18.01 -2.19
C PRO A 502 4.47 -16.71 -1.53
N PHE A 503 4.65 -15.63 -2.29
CA PHE A 503 5.14 -14.36 -1.75
C PHE A 503 4.04 -13.63 -0.95
N ARG A 504 4.44 -12.85 0.06
CA ARG A 504 3.52 -12.13 0.95
C ARG A 504 2.59 -11.19 0.23
#